data_AF-A0A920FJA2-F1
#
_entry.id   AF-A0A920FJA2-F1
#
_cell.length_a   1.000
_cell.length_b   1.000
_cell.length_c   1.000
_cell.angle_alpha   90.00
_cell.angle_beta   90.00
_cell.angle_gamma   90.00
#
_symmetry.space_group_name_H-M   'P 1'
#
loop_
_entity.id
_entity.type
_entity.pdbx_description
1 polymer ?
#
loop_
_entity_poly.entity_id
_entity_poly.type
_entity_poly.pdbx_seq_one_letter_code
_entity_poly.pdbx_strand_id
1 'polypeptide(L)'
;MIGSGGSTYSWLPTTGLSNPNIANPTLIVSATETFTLTGTDANGCQNTDQITVSAKQVPGLNVTPYPAIICNGSSSLAYASAGDGQFSYLWDDGSTSQSINVAPTQTTTYSVTVTGPNGCSSKVL
;
A
#
# COMPACT_ATOMS: atom_id res chain seq x y z
N MET A 1 -7.18 0.31 -20.20
CA MET A 1 -5.97 -0.08 -20.96
C MET A 1 -6.44 -0.72 -22.26
N ILE A 2 -5.79 -0.43 -23.39
CA ILE A 2 -6.10 -1.04 -24.70
C ILE A 2 -4.77 -1.24 -25.41
N GLY A 3 -4.24 -2.46 -25.39
CA GLY A 3 -3.30 -2.89 -26.42
C GLY A 3 -4.15 -3.18 -27.67
N SER A 4 -4.21 -2.25 -28.61
CA SER A 4 -4.93 -2.46 -29.86
C SER A 4 -3.94 -2.87 -30.94
N GLY A 5 -3.84 -4.17 -31.25
CA GLY A 5 -3.16 -4.64 -32.46
C GLY A 5 -2.40 -5.97 -32.37
N GLY A 6 -2.11 -6.47 -31.17
CA GLY A 6 -1.41 -7.76 -30.98
C GLY A 6 -2.37 -8.95 -30.98
N SER A 7 -1.91 -10.07 -31.54
CA SER A 7 -2.58 -11.38 -31.45
C SER A 7 -2.24 -12.09 -30.13
N THR A 8 -1.07 -11.81 -29.55
CA THR A 8 -0.68 -12.24 -28.20
C THR A 8 -0.04 -11.09 -27.42
N TYR A 9 -0.17 -11.15 -26.09
CA TYR A 9 0.39 -10.16 -25.17
C TYR A 9 1.23 -10.90 -24.13
N SER A 10 2.32 -10.28 -23.66
CA SER A 10 3.12 -10.78 -22.55
C SER A 10 3.62 -9.62 -21.71
N TRP A 11 3.38 -9.68 -20.41
CA TRP A 11 3.77 -8.67 -19.43
C TRP A 11 4.86 -9.19 -18.52
N LEU A 12 5.90 -8.39 -18.29
CA LEU A 12 6.99 -8.68 -17.36
C LEU A 12 7.34 -7.45 -16.50
N PRO A 13 7.51 -7.57 -15.17
CA PRO A 13 7.36 -8.80 -14.37
C PRO A 13 5.89 -9.26 -14.29
N THR A 14 5.65 -10.52 -13.93
CA THR A 14 4.28 -11.05 -13.75
C THR A 14 3.72 -10.80 -12.35
N THR A 15 4.53 -10.23 -11.45
CA THR A 15 4.16 -9.96 -10.06
C THR A 15 2.98 -9.00 -9.99
N GLY A 16 1.97 -9.35 -9.20
CA GLY A 16 0.79 -8.48 -9.02
C GLY A 16 -0.20 -8.46 -10.18
N LEU A 17 0.12 -9.06 -11.33
CA LEU A 17 -0.78 -9.16 -12.48
C LEU A 17 -1.74 -10.36 -12.33
N SER A 18 -3.02 -10.17 -12.63
CA SER A 18 -3.99 -11.28 -12.65
C SER A 18 -3.77 -12.27 -13.79
N ASN A 19 -3.34 -11.79 -14.95
CA ASN A 19 -2.90 -12.63 -16.07
C ASN A 19 -1.92 -11.87 -16.97
N PRO A 20 -0.63 -12.22 -16.99
CA PRO A 20 0.37 -11.49 -17.78
C PRO A 20 0.23 -11.69 -19.30
N ASN A 21 -0.70 -12.51 -19.79
CA ASN A 21 -0.82 -12.84 -21.21
C ASN A 21 -2.06 -12.23 -21.90
N ILE A 22 -2.77 -11.32 -21.22
CA ILE A 22 -3.92 -10.62 -21.79
C ILE A 22 -3.59 -9.15 -22.03
N ALA A 23 -4.35 -8.49 -22.91
CA ALA A 23 -4.17 -7.07 -23.18
C ALA A 23 -4.38 -6.21 -21.92
N ASN A 24 -5.30 -6.62 -21.04
CA ASN A 24 -5.80 -5.83 -19.93
C ASN A 24 -5.83 -6.59 -18.59
N PRO A 25 -4.68 -7.02 -18.02
CA PRO A 25 -4.65 -7.54 -16.65
C PRO A 25 -5.04 -6.48 -15.63
N THR A 26 -5.58 -6.94 -14.51
CA THR A 26 -5.61 -6.15 -13.27
C THR A 26 -4.25 -6.26 -12.58
N LEU A 27 -3.81 -5.18 -11.93
CA LEU A 27 -2.50 -5.07 -11.30
C LEU A 27 -2.64 -4.67 -9.82
N ILE A 28 -1.96 -5.39 -8.95
CA ILE A 28 -1.82 -5.07 -7.52
C ILE A 28 -0.33 -5.06 -7.18
N VAL A 29 0.24 -3.88 -6.95
CA VAL A 29 1.64 -3.71 -6.55
C VAL A 29 1.73 -3.00 -5.21
N SER A 30 2.72 -3.39 -4.39
CA SER A 30 3.00 -2.81 -3.08
C SER A 30 4.21 -1.86 -3.08
N ALA A 31 4.92 -1.77 -4.21
CA ALA A 31 6.07 -0.91 -4.44
C ALA A 31 6.01 -0.27 -5.83
N THR A 32 6.97 0.60 -6.14
CA THR A 32 7.12 1.13 -7.51
C THR A 32 7.80 0.11 -8.40
N GLU A 33 7.11 -0.29 -9.47
CA GLU A 33 7.58 -1.30 -10.42
C GLU A 33 7.31 -0.86 -11.86
N THR A 34 8.22 -1.23 -12.76
CA THR A 34 8.08 -0.97 -14.20
C THR A 34 7.73 -2.28 -14.91
N PHE A 35 6.60 -2.27 -15.62
CA PHE A 35 6.10 -3.38 -16.42
C PHE A 35 6.36 -3.13 -17.89
N THR A 36 6.86 -4.15 -18.58
CA THR A 36 7.08 -4.15 -20.02
C THR A 36 6.02 -5.03 -20.66
N LEU A 37 5.22 -4.46 -21.55
CA LEU A 37 4.30 -5.17 -22.42
C LEU A 37 5.02 -5.54 -23.71
N THR A 38 4.89 -6.79 -24.13
CA THR A 38 5.27 -7.25 -25.46
C THR A 38 4.03 -7.74 -26.19
N GLY A 39 3.67 -7.08 -27.29
CA GLY A 39 2.61 -7.52 -28.19
C GLY A 39 3.20 -8.20 -29.41
N THR A 40 2.68 -9.36 -29.80
CA THR A 40 3.06 -10.05 -31.05
C THR A 40 1.86 -10.15 -31.97
N ASP A 41 2.00 -9.75 -33.23
CA ASP A 41 0.94 -9.90 -34.24
C ASP A 41 0.88 -11.33 -34.83
N ALA A 42 -0.10 -11.60 -35.69
CA ALA A 42 -0.27 -12.91 -36.33
C ALA A 42 0.86 -13.27 -37.30
N ASN A 43 1.67 -12.30 -37.72
CA ASN A 43 2.80 -12.49 -38.63
C ASN A 43 4.12 -12.67 -37.86
N GLY A 44 4.09 -12.63 -36.52
CA GLY A 44 5.27 -12.76 -35.65
C GLY A 44 6.02 -11.45 -35.38
N CYS A 45 5.52 -10.30 -35.84
CA CYS A 45 6.11 -9.00 -35.52
C CYS A 45 5.84 -8.65 -34.06
N GLN A 46 6.89 -8.25 -33.34
CA GLN A 46 6.81 -7.86 -31.93
C GLN A 46 6.96 -6.35 -31.76
N ASN A 47 6.19 -5.79 -30.83
CA ASN A 47 6.40 -4.45 -30.35
C ASN A 47 6.34 -4.43 -28.82
N THR A 48 7.12 -3.55 -28.21
CA THR A 48 7.22 -3.45 -26.75
C THR A 48 6.84 -2.06 -26.27
N ASP A 49 6.19 -1.98 -25.13
CA ASP A 49 5.89 -0.74 -24.42
C ASP A 49 6.20 -0.89 -22.93
N GLN A 50 6.48 0.20 -22.24
CA GLN A 50 6.81 0.18 -20.82
C GLN A 50 5.92 1.14 -20.03
N ILE A 51 5.44 0.68 -18.87
CA ILE A 51 4.68 1.47 -17.92
C ILE A 51 5.31 1.37 -16.54
N THR A 52 5.50 2.51 -15.87
CA THR A 52 5.91 2.54 -14.47
C THR A 52 4.71 2.78 -13.58
N VAL A 53 4.47 1.85 -12.65
CA VAL A 53 3.37 1.92 -11.69
C VAL A 53 3.97 2.12 -10.31
N SER A 54 3.68 3.27 -9.70
CA SER A 54 4.16 3.61 -8.36
C SER A 54 3.07 3.38 -7.32
N ALA A 55 3.23 2.37 -6.45
CA ALA A 55 2.49 2.33 -5.19
C ALA A 55 3.13 3.34 -4.22
N LYS A 56 2.40 4.41 -3.87
CA LYS A 56 2.83 5.35 -2.82
C LYS A 56 2.44 4.78 -1.46
N GLN A 57 3.40 4.27 -0.71
CA GLN A 57 3.17 4.01 0.73
C GLN A 57 3.16 5.35 1.49
N VAL A 58 2.51 5.39 2.65
CA VAL A 58 2.62 6.53 3.56
C VAL A 58 4.05 6.57 4.11
N PRO A 59 4.90 7.55 3.72
CA PRO A 59 6.29 7.58 4.14
C PRO A 59 6.37 7.79 5.64
N GLY A 60 7.30 7.10 6.31
CA GLY A 60 7.59 7.35 7.73
C GLY A 60 6.46 7.02 8.70
N LEU A 61 5.50 6.16 8.31
CA LEU A 61 4.46 5.70 9.21
C LEU A 61 5.06 4.91 10.38
N ASN A 62 4.91 5.44 11.60
CA ASN A 62 5.33 4.77 12.84
C ASN A 62 4.29 5.01 13.94
N VAL A 63 4.19 4.07 14.88
CA VAL A 63 3.45 4.25 16.13
C VAL A 63 4.42 4.21 17.30
N THR A 64 4.38 5.23 18.13
CA THR A 64 5.22 5.34 19.33
C THR A 64 4.35 5.44 20.57
N PRO A 65 4.42 4.46 21.50
CA PRO A 65 3.77 4.56 22.79
C PRO A 65 4.59 5.42 23.76
N TYR A 66 3.92 6.26 24.54
CA TYR A 66 4.54 7.06 25.59
C TYR A 66 3.63 7.18 26.83
N PRO A 67 4.02 6.63 28.00
CA PRO A 67 5.20 5.78 28.22
C PRO A 67 5.03 4.37 27.60
N ALA A 68 6.12 3.75 27.15
CA ALA A 68 6.09 2.43 26.52
C ALA A 68 5.75 1.28 27.48
N ILE A 69 5.97 1.48 28.78
CA ILE A 69 5.68 0.51 29.84
C ILE A 69 4.81 1.23 30.87
N ILE A 70 3.67 0.62 31.20
CA ILE A 70 2.70 1.14 32.17
C ILE A 70 2.38 0.07 33.22
N CYS A 71 2.02 0.52 34.42
CA CYS A 71 1.45 -0.36 35.45
C CYS A 71 0.00 -0.69 35.11
N ASN A 72 -0.53 -1.79 35.65
CA ASN A 72 -1.94 -2.14 35.49
C ASN A 72 -2.84 -0.99 35.98
N GLY A 73 -3.82 -0.61 35.16
CA GLY A 73 -4.74 0.50 35.42
C GLY A 73 -4.17 1.89 35.09
N SER A 74 -2.94 1.99 34.61
CA SER A 74 -2.39 3.23 34.05
C SER A 74 -2.70 3.34 32.55
N SER A 75 -2.52 4.53 31.99
CA SER A 75 -2.69 4.79 30.57
C SER A 75 -1.37 5.14 29.89
N SER A 76 -1.30 4.82 28.59
CA SER A 76 -0.23 5.22 27.68
C SER A 76 -0.84 6.00 26.52
N LEU A 77 -0.09 6.93 25.95
CA LEU A 77 -0.45 7.61 24.71
C LEU A 77 0.16 6.82 23.54
N ALA A 78 -0.67 6.32 22.63
CA ALA A 78 -0.20 5.83 21.35
C ALA A 78 -0.25 6.98 20.34
N TYR A 79 0.91 7.40 19.84
CA TYR A 79 1.03 8.48 18.86
C TYR A 79 1.42 7.92 17.50
N ALA A 80 0.61 8.18 16.47
CA ALA A 80 0.94 7.84 15.10
C ALA A 80 1.63 9.02 14.40
N SER A 81 2.86 8.81 13.93
CA SER A 81 3.55 9.73 13.04
C SER A 81 3.51 9.21 11.61
N ALA A 82 3.29 10.11 10.67
CA ALA A 82 3.48 9.90 9.24
C ALA A 82 4.34 11.06 8.72
N GLY A 83 4.86 10.95 7.49
CA GLY A 83 5.63 12.01 6.85
C GLY A 83 4.86 13.32 6.69
N ASP A 84 5.40 14.27 5.94
CA ASP A 84 4.73 15.55 5.74
C ASP A 84 3.47 15.39 4.87
N GLY A 85 2.33 15.90 5.36
CA GLY A 85 1.08 15.88 4.61
C GLY A 85 -0.17 15.80 5.47
N GLN A 86 -1.32 15.82 4.80
CA GLN A 86 -2.61 15.63 5.44
C GLN A 86 -2.98 14.14 5.37
N PHE A 87 -3.10 13.50 6.53
CA PHE A 87 -3.40 12.07 6.67
C PHE A 87 -4.66 11.87 7.51
N SER A 88 -5.42 10.83 7.18
CA SER A 88 -6.49 10.32 8.04
C SER A 88 -6.04 9.05 8.74
N TYR A 89 -6.40 8.91 10.02
CA TYR A 89 -6.04 7.77 10.85
C TYR A 89 -7.28 6.92 11.13
N LEU A 90 -7.09 5.62 11.28
CA LEU A 90 -8.11 4.67 11.73
C LEU A 90 -7.42 3.63 12.63
N TRP A 91 -7.68 3.74 13.93
CA TRP A 91 -7.20 2.81 14.94
C TRP A 91 -8.12 1.59 15.05
N ASP A 92 -7.63 0.54 15.71
CA ASP A 92 -8.36 -0.70 15.99
C ASP A 92 -9.59 -0.51 16.90
N ASP A 93 -9.57 0.51 17.75
CA ASP A 93 -10.71 0.95 18.57
C ASP A 93 -11.75 1.79 17.79
N GLY A 94 -11.49 2.06 16.51
CA GLY A 94 -12.32 2.90 15.64
C GLY A 94 -12.03 4.41 15.75
N SER A 95 -11.07 4.82 16.58
CA SER A 95 -10.66 6.22 16.69
C SER A 95 -10.01 6.72 15.40
N THR A 96 -10.18 8.01 15.11
CA THR A 96 -9.63 8.67 13.91
C THR A 96 -8.62 9.79 14.20
N SER A 97 -8.33 10.00 15.48
CA SER A 97 -7.33 10.95 15.96
C SER A 97 -5.91 10.46 15.64
N GLN A 98 -4.96 11.39 15.49
CA GLN A 98 -3.55 11.05 15.32
C GLN A 98 -2.95 10.32 16.54
N SER A 99 -3.51 10.56 17.73
CA SER A 99 -3.13 9.90 18.96
C SER A 99 -4.33 9.41 19.72
N ILE A 100 -4.18 8.29 20.41
CA ILE A 100 -5.19 7.71 21.30
C ILE A 100 -4.60 7.44 22.69
N ASN A 101 -5.44 7.55 23.71
CA ASN A 101 -5.11 7.12 25.06
C ASN A 101 -5.56 5.68 25.25
N VAL A 102 -4.60 4.81 25.54
CA VAL A 102 -4.83 3.38 25.73
C VAL A 102 -4.54 2.99 27.18
N ALA A 103 -5.32 2.07 27.74
CA ALA A 103 -5.11 1.56 29.10
C ALA A 103 -5.20 0.02 29.12
N PRO A 104 -4.31 -0.69 28.40
CA PRO A 104 -4.36 -2.14 28.34
C PRO A 104 -4.01 -2.77 29.69
N THR A 105 -4.73 -3.84 30.04
CA THR A 105 -4.49 -4.62 31.27
C THR A 105 -3.47 -5.75 31.09
N GLN A 106 -3.09 -6.03 29.84
CA GLN A 106 -2.09 -7.00 29.42
C GLN A 106 -1.27 -6.43 28.25
N THR A 107 -0.22 -7.11 27.80
CA THR A 107 0.52 -6.69 26.60
C THR A 107 -0.40 -6.72 25.38
N THR A 108 -0.75 -5.53 24.89
CA THR A 108 -1.62 -5.34 23.71
C THR A 108 -0.87 -4.60 22.64
N THR A 109 -0.96 -5.09 21.41
CA THR A 109 -0.46 -4.43 20.20
C THR A 109 -1.60 -3.64 19.57
N TYR A 110 -1.40 -2.33 19.37
CA TYR A 110 -2.40 -1.43 18.78
C TYR A 110 -2.04 -1.15 17.32
N SER A 111 -3.00 -1.34 16.41
CA SER A 111 -2.75 -1.09 14.99
C SER A 111 -3.46 0.16 14.49
N VAL A 112 -2.77 0.96 13.68
CA VAL A 112 -3.36 2.12 13.00
C VAL A 112 -3.21 1.99 11.50
N THR A 113 -4.29 2.29 10.78
CA THR A 113 -4.30 2.46 9.34
C THR A 113 -4.26 3.95 9.04
N VAL A 114 -3.27 4.38 8.27
CA VAL A 114 -3.11 5.77 7.85
C VAL A 114 -3.32 5.88 6.37
N THR A 115 -4.21 6.77 5.95
CA THR A 115 -4.53 7.03 4.55
C THR A 115 -4.08 8.42 4.17
N GLY A 116 -3.24 8.51 3.13
CA GLY A 116 -2.75 9.77 2.58
C GLY A 116 -3.72 10.42 1.59
N PRO A 117 -3.39 11.63 1.11
CA PRO A 117 -4.27 12.45 0.28
C PRO A 117 -4.53 11.84 -1.12
N ASN A 118 -3.70 10.89 -1.56
CA ASN A 118 -3.86 10.17 -2.82
C ASN A 118 -4.67 8.86 -2.65
N GLY A 119 -5.34 8.66 -1.51
CA GLY A 119 -6.11 7.45 -1.20
C GLY A 119 -5.27 6.21 -0.87
N CYS A 120 -3.94 6.34 -0.83
CA CYS A 120 -3.06 5.24 -0.45
C CYS A 120 -3.08 5.05 1.07
N SER A 121 -3.31 3.80 1.51
CA SER A 121 -3.30 3.44 2.92
C SER A 121 -2.09 2.59 3.30
N SER A 122 -1.64 2.71 4.55
CA SER A 122 -0.59 1.89 5.14
C SER A 122 -0.98 1.54 6.56
N LYS A 123 -0.66 0.32 7.00
CA LYS A 123 -1.00 -0.17 8.34
C LYS A 123 0.29 -0.46 9.10
N VAL A 124 0.34 -0.04 10.36
CA VAL A 124 1.43 -0.36 11.30
C VAL A 124 0.86 -0.99 12.58
N LEU A 125 1.69 -1.78 13.26
CA LEU A 125 1.39 -2.55 14.48
C LEU A 125 2.18 -1.99 15.66
#